data_AF-A0AA97HER2-F1
#
_entry.id   AF-A0AA97HER2-F1
#
_cell.length_a   1.000
_cell.length_b   1.000
_cell.length_c   1.000
_cell.angle_alpha   90.00
_cell.angle_beta   90.00
_cell.angle_gamma   90.00
#
_symmetry.space_group_name_H-M   'P 1'
#
loop_
_entity.id
_entity.type
_entity.pdbx_description
1 polymer ?
#
loop_
_entity_poly.entity_id
_entity_poly.type
_entity_poly.pdbx_seq_one_letter_code
_entity_poly.pdbx_strand_id
1 'polypeptide(L)'
;MTPQISMLLRSLVEISRHGKRNYGATVLSILSNLESVTKYPKERGVTLRQSAEASRDFSAHLNQILLGIRSLQKELFASRDPKTIVAGFFDLFVEGILIADYKTIKTSNNPFRFRRQILELTQGFLSNPETMDQVAQCYADQQLISMAEAEVMVEKDCRDIIQTFTNIEQRLERIDEYRYRLEKRAADTARYMDSSRPGMANKISGIISDVAKFETLPVLKNVVGARFVGMASAAQPTKRREPPPPRVMTPAEVSADAIKIRDQQRRFHEARQVTVPKMQTYLEKQMATANSKHILEFTIESVEDFVCFDHLRYIGSLGVSAKKLEDLFEIHFTNEYLDVHEFVECREFKVVRRSKANA
;
A
#
# COMPACT_ATOMS: atom_id res chain seq x y z
N MET A 1 -48.64 21.09 -6.06
CA MET A 1 -47.84 20.57 -4.92
C MET A 1 -47.26 21.74 -4.16
N THR A 2 -47.33 21.75 -2.83
CA THR A 2 -46.69 22.81 -2.03
C THR A 2 -45.16 22.68 -2.09
N PRO A 3 -44.39 23.77 -1.95
CA PRO A 3 -42.93 23.75 -2.01
C PRO A 3 -42.30 22.77 -1.01
N GLN A 4 -42.89 22.68 0.18
CA GLN A 4 -42.45 21.79 1.26
C GLN A 4 -42.56 20.30 0.87
N ILE A 5 -43.64 19.91 0.18
CA ILE A 5 -43.83 18.53 -0.30
C ILE A 5 -42.81 18.22 -1.40
N SER A 6 -42.51 19.18 -2.27
CA SER A 6 -41.49 19.00 -3.31
C SER A 6 -40.08 18.89 -2.72
N MET A 7 -39.75 19.68 -1.69
CA MET A 7 -38.48 19.56 -0.96
C MET A 7 -38.35 18.22 -0.25
N LEU A 8 -39.39 17.77 0.47
CA LEU A 8 -39.41 16.46 1.12
C LEU A 8 -39.19 15.33 0.10
N LEU A 9 -39.92 15.35 -1.03
CA LEU A 9 -39.77 14.34 -2.09
C LEU A 9 -38.38 14.38 -2.72
N ARG A 10 -37.81 15.57 -2.96
CA ARG A 10 -36.43 15.68 -3.45
C ARG A 10 -35.43 15.12 -2.44
N SER A 11 -35.57 15.44 -1.16
CA SER A 11 -34.72 14.88 -0.10
C SER A 11 -34.84 13.36 0.00
N LEU A 12 -36.05 12.81 -0.08
CA LEU A 12 -36.27 11.35 -0.07
C LEU A 12 -35.71 10.67 -1.32
N VAL A 13 -35.80 11.31 -2.48
CA VAL A 13 -35.20 10.82 -3.74
C VAL A 13 -33.67 10.93 -3.70
N GLU A 14 -33.10 11.96 -3.09
CA GLU A 14 -31.65 12.06 -2.89
C GLU A 14 -31.14 11.01 -1.91
N ILE A 15 -31.88 10.73 -0.84
CA ILE A 15 -31.60 9.62 0.09
C ILE A 15 -31.65 8.28 -0.63
N SER A 16 -32.67 8.03 -1.46
CA SER A 16 -32.80 6.74 -2.16
C SER A 16 -31.73 6.53 -3.23
N ARG A 17 -31.25 7.60 -3.86
CA ARG A 17 -30.27 7.54 -4.94
C ARG A 17 -28.83 7.25 -4.48
N HIS A 18 -28.55 7.14 -3.17
CA HIS A 18 -27.21 6.86 -2.63
C HIS A 18 -26.13 7.58 -3.42
N GLY A 19 -26.24 8.91 -3.49
CA GLY A 19 -25.40 9.71 -4.36
C GLY A 19 -23.93 9.54 -4.00
N LYS A 20 -23.11 9.08 -4.96
CA LYS A 20 -21.65 8.98 -4.83
C LYS A 20 -21.08 10.30 -4.33
N ARG A 21 -20.64 10.37 -3.07
CA ARG A 21 -20.03 11.60 -2.54
C ARG A 21 -18.53 11.61 -2.84
N ASN A 22 -18.07 12.69 -3.47
CA ASN A 22 -16.64 12.88 -3.73
C ASN A 22 -15.96 13.51 -2.51
N TYR A 23 -15.51 12.68 -1.57
CA TYR A 23 -14.90 13.14 -0.33
C TYR A 23 -13.66 14.00 -0.52
N GLY A 24 -12.84 13.70 -1.53
CA GLY A 24 -11.67 14.52 -1.87
C GLY A 24 -12.09 15.95 -2.22
N ALA A 25 -13.15 16.11 -3.01
CA ALA A 25 -13.68 17.43 -3.36
C ALA A 25 -14.32 18.14 -2.15
N THR A 26 -15.04 17.43 -1.29
CA THR A 26 -15.62 18.02 -0.06
C THR A 26 -14.52 18.54 0.87
N VAL A 27 -13.47 17.76 1.13
CA VAL A 27 -12.38 18.18 2.01
C VAL A 27 -11.56 19.31 1.38
N LEU A 28 -11.32 19.27 0.06
CA LEU A 28 -10.64 20.35 -0.64
C LEU A 28 -11.44 21.65 -0.59
N SER A 29 -12.77 21.58 -0.71
CA SER A 29 -13.66 22.74 -0.57
C SER A 29 -13.59 23.34 0.84
N ILE A 30 -13.61 22.50 1.88
CA ILE A 30 -13.42 22.93 3.27
C ILE A 30 -12.07 23.64 3.42
N LEU A 31 -10.97 23.05 2.95
CA LEU A 31 -9.65 23.68 3.01
C LEU A 31 -9.65 25.05 2.29
N SER A 32 -10.14 25.10 1.06
CA SER A 32 -10.18 26.33 0.25
C SER A 32 -10.99 27.43 0.94
N ASN A 33 -12.08 27.08 1.62
CA ASN A 33 -12.87 28.03 2.40
C ASN A 33 -12.08 28.55 3.60
N LEU A 34 -11.43 27.67 4.37
CA LEU A 34 -10.61 28.08 5.51
C LEU A 34 -9.42 28.95 5.10
N GLU A 35 -8.73 28.63 4.00
CA GLU A 35 -7.68 29.47 3.43
C GLU A 35 -8.21 30.85 3.03
N SER A 36 -9.43 30.91 2.51
CA SER A 36 -10.08 32.17 2.14
C SER A 36 -10.43 33.01 3.37
N VAL A 37 -10.93 32.39 4.46
CA VAL A 37 -11.17 33.06 5.74
C VAL A 37 -9.86 33.59 6.31
N THR A 38 -8.78 32.81 6.21
CA THR A 38 -7.46 33.22 6.71
C THR A 38 -6.92 34.47 5.99
N LYS A 39 -7.14 34.56 4.67
CA LYS A 39 -6.70 35.71 3.87
C LYS A 39 -7.58 36.94 4.05
N TYR A 40 -8.89 36.74 4.20
CA TYR A 40 -9.88 37.82 4.22
C TYR A 40 -10.93 37.58 5.33
N PRO A 41 -10.52 37.62 6.61
CA PRO A 41 -11.40 37.23 7.73
C PRO A 41 -12.65 38.11 7.88
N LYS A 42 -12.54 39.43 7.65
CA LYS A 42 -13.69 40.36 7.71
C LYS A 42 -14.70 40.15 6.57
N GLU A 43 -14.22 39.85 5.36
CA GLU A 43 -15.08 39.74 4.17
C GLU A 43 -15.66 38.34 3.99
N ARG A 44 -14.87 37.32 4.34
CA ARG A 44 -15.18 35.91 4.09
C ARG A 44 -15.47 35.11 5.34
N GLY A 45 -15.47 35.72 6.53
CA GLY A 45 -15.67 35.03 7.81
C GLY A 45 -16.83 34.02 7.79
N VAL A 46 -17.98 34.36 7.21
CA VAL A 46 -19.15 33.46 7.14
C VAL A 46 -18.94 32.15 6.36
N THR A 47 -17.93 32.05 5.49
CA THR A 47 -17.59 30.77 4.85
C THR A 47 -17.03 29.74 5.84
N LEU A 48 -16.60 30.17 7.04
CA LEU A 48 -16.28 29.28 8.15
C LEU A 48 -17.50 28.43 8.53
N ARG A 49 -18.70 29.02 8.61
CA ARG A 49 -19.93 28.30 8.96
C ARG A 49 -20.26 27.23 7.93
N GLN A 50 -20.12 27.56 6.65
CA GLN A 50 -20.30 26.62 5.55
C GLN A 50 -19.31 25.45 5.66
N SER A 51 -18.08 25.73 6.08
CA SER A 51 -17.04 24.72 6.29
C SER A 51 -17.36 23.82 7.49
N ALA A 52 -17.91 24.38 8.56
CA ALA A 52 -18.36 23.62 9.73
C ALA A 52 -19.57 22.73 9.42
N GLU A 53 -20.54 23.23 8.65
CA GLU A 53 -21.67 22.45 8.16
C GLU A 53 -21.21 21.29 7.25
N ALA A 54 -20.38 21.58 6.26
CA ALA A 54 -19.80 20.56 5.38
C ALA A 54 -19.00 19.50 6.16
N SER A 55 -18.30 19.90 7.24
CA SER A 55 -17.58 18.98 8.13
C SER A 55 -18.54 18.07 8.90
N ARG A 56 -19.63 18.61 9.45
CA ARG A 56 -20.67 17.82 10.14
C ARG A 56 -21.33 16.81 9.20
N ASP A 57 -21.70 17.23 8.00
CA ASP A 57 -22.29 16.36 6.99
C ASP A 57 -21.34 15.24 6.55
N PHE A 58 -20.07 15.58 6.38
CA PHE A 58 -19.02 14.61 6.08
C PHE A 58 -18.88 13.58 7.20
N SER A 59 -18.84 14.02 8.46
CA SER A 59 -18.76 13.16 9.65
C SER A 59 -19.97 12.24 9.79
N ALA A 60 -21.18 12.78 9.59
CA ALA A 60 -22.43 12.04 9.64
C ALA A 60 -22.46 10.93 8.59
N HIS A 61 -22.01 11.23 7.37
CA HIS A 61 -21.97 10.26 6.28
C HIS A 61 -20.97 9.11 6.57
N LEU A 62 -19.77 9.41 7.07
CA LEU A 62 -18.83 8.37 7.50
C LEU A 62 -19.43 7.47 8.59
N ASN A 63 -20.19 8.04 9.51
CA ASN A 63 -20.87 7.29 10.56
C ASN A 63 -21.98 6.38 9.99
N GLN A 64 -22.72 6.83 8.99
CA GLN A 64 -23.73 6.03 8.30
C GLN A 64 -23.10 4.81 7.61
N ILE A 65 -21.98 5.00 6.91
CA ILE A 65 -21.22 3.89 6.28
C ILE A 65 -20.77 2.89 7.35
N LEU A 66 -20.18 3.39 8.43
CA LEU A 66 -19.72 2.55 9.54
C LEU A 66 -20.86 1.67 10.10
N LEU A 67 -22.03 2.27 10.31
CA LEU A 67 -23.22 1.55 10.79
C LEU A 67 -23.76 0.56 9.75
N GLY A 68 -23.80 0.95 8.47
CA GLY A 68 -24.22 0.09 7.37
C GLY A 68 -23.35 -1.16 7.24
N ILE A 69 -22.02 -0.98 7.19
CA ILE A 69 -21.05 -2.09 7.14
C ILE A 69 -21.18 -2.99 8.37
N ARG A 70 -21.36 -2.40 9.57
CA ARG A 70 -21.55 -3.17 10.81
C ARG A 70 -22.84 -3.99 10.79
N SER A 71 -23.94 -3.42 10.31
CA SER A 71 -25.22 -4.12 10.17
C SER A 71 -25.11 -5.29 9.22
N LEU A 72 -24.52 -5.04 8.04
CA LEU A 72 -24.25 -6.07 7.04
C LEU A 72 -23.34 -7.18 7.59
N GLN A 73 -22.29 -6.83 8.33
CA GLN A 73 -21.44 -7.84 8.96
C GLN A 73 -22.22 -8.74 9.91
N LYS A 74 -23.12 -8.16 10.71
CA LYS A 74 -23.97 -8.93 11.62
C LYS A 74 -24.88 -9.89 10.86
N GLU A 75 -25.52 -9.43 9.79
CA GLU A 75 -26.40 -10.25 8.94
C GLU A 75 -25.63 -11.38 8.26
N LEU A 76 -24.49 -11.06 7.64
CA LEU A 76 -23.66 -12.03 6.94
C LEU A 76 -23.06 -13.09 7.85
N PHE A 77 -22.71 -12.71 9.09
CA PHE A 77 -22.10 -13.62 10.05
C PHE A 77 -23.14 -14.47 10.78
N ALA A 78 -24.41 -14.05 10.80
CA ALA A 78 -25.52 -14.84 11.31
C ALA A 78 -25.92 -15.97 10.34
N SER A 79 -25.75 -15.76 9.03
CA SER A 79 -26.04 -16.79 8.03
C SER A 79 -25.06 -17.96 8.14
N ARG A 80 -25.59 -19.18 8.02
CA ARG A 80 -24.82 -20.43 7.92
C ARG A 80 -24.80 -20.99 6.49
N ASP A 81 -25.63 -20.45 5.60
CA ASP A 81 -25.70 -20.90 4.21
C ASP A 81 -24.59 -20.21 3.38
N PRO A 82 -23.63 -20.96 2.82
CA PRO A 82 -22.54 -20.38 2.05
C PRO A 82 -22.99 -19.57 0.82
N LYS A 83 -24.07 -19.99 0.14
CA LYS A 83 -24.58 -19.27 -1.04
C LYS A 83 -25.13 -17.90 -0.65
N THR A 84 -25.95 -17.85 0.39
CA THR A 84 -26.49 -16.60 0.94
C THR A 84 -25.38 -15.68 1.41
N ILE A 85 -24.30 -16.21 2.01
CA ILE A 85 -23.14 -15.41 2.43
C ILE A 85 -22.44 -14.78 1.22
N VAL A 86 -22.17 -15.55 0.16
CA VAL A 86 -21.47 -14.99 -1.00
C VAL A 86 -22.36 -13.99 -1.75
N ALA A 87 -23.64 -14.32 -1.97
CA ALA A 87 -24.59 -13.41 -2.63
C ALA A 87 -24.79 -12.12 -1.83
N GLY A 88 -25.06 -12.21 -0.53
CA GLY A 88 -25.21 -11.04 0.33
C GLY A 88 -23.98 -10.14 0.38
N PHE A 89 -22.77 -10.69 0.24
CA PHE A 89 -21.56 -9.86 0.10
C PHE A 89 -21.58 -9.03 -1.20
N PHE A 90 -21.98 -9.58 -2.33
CA PHE A 90 -22.02 -8.81 -3.58
C PHE A 90 -23.18 -7.81 -3.59
N ASP A 91 -24.39 -8.26 -3.30
CA ASP A 91 -25.61 -7.45 -3.41
C ASP A 91 -25.63 -6.31 -2.40
N LEU A 92 -25.23 -6.59 -1.15
CA LEU A 92 -25.40 -5.63 -0.07
C LEU A 92 -24.13 -4.81 0.20
N PHE A 93 -22.93 -5.39 0.01
CA PHE A 93 -21.66 -4.66 0.25
C PHE A 93 -21.03 -4.09 -1.01
N VAL A 94 -20.86 -4.89 -2.07
CA VAL A 94 -20.16 -4.43 -3.28
C VAL A 94 -21.01 -3.39 -4.00
N GLU A 95 -22.28 -3.68 -4.26
CA GLU A 95 -23.20 -2.77 -4.93
C GLU A 95 -23.64 -1.61 -4.01
N GLY A 96 -24.00 -1.91 -2.77
CA GLY A 96 -24.57 -0.93 -1.83
C GLY A 96 -23.57 0.03 -1.17
N ILE A 97 -22.31 -0.38 -0.93
CA ILE A 97 -21.36 0.39 -0.10
C ILE A 97 -20.01 0.64 -0.81
N LEU A 98 -19.43 -0.39 -1.44
CA LEU A 98 -18.05 -0.33 -1.96
C LEU A 98 -17.93 0.49 -3.26
N ILE A 99 -18.91 0.37 -4.17
CA ILE A 99 -18.85 1.01 -5.50
C ILE A 99 -19.15 2.52 -5.43
N ALA A 100 -19.87 3.00 -4.41
CA ALA A 100 -20.31 4.39 -4.33
C ALA A 100 -19.30 5.34 -3.64
N ASP A 101 -18.78 4.96 -2.48
CA ASP A 101 -18.16 5.93 -1.56
C ASP A 101 -16.69 5.63 -1.23
N TYR A 102 -16.29 4.36 -1.11
CA TYR A 102 -14.99 4.03 -0.52
C TYR A 102 -13.77 4.19 -1.45
N LYS A 103 -13.92 3.94 -2.77
CA LYS A 103 -12.78 4.01 -3.72
C LYS A 103 -12.14 5.40 -3.77
N THR A 104 -12.87 6.48 -3.47
CA THR A 104 -12.35 7.84 -3.45
C THR A 104 -11.45 8.11 -2.24
N ILE A 105 -11.63 7.39 -1.13
CA ILE A 105 -10.89 7.59 0.13
C ILE A 105 -9.45 7.10 0.04
N LYS A 106 -9.15 6.00 -0.70
CA LYS A 106 -7.80 5.40 -0.79
C LYS A 106 -6.97 5.79 -2.02
N THR A 107 -7.46 6.68 -2.88
CA THR A 107 -6.68 7.18 -4.02
C THR A 107 -5.80 8.37 -3.62
N SER A 108 -4.98 8.89 -4.54
CA SER A 108 -4.14 10.08 -4.34
C SER A 108 -4.90 11.34 -3.92
N ASN A 109 -6.22 11.38 -4.13
CA ASN A 109 -7.15 12.40 -3.62
C ASN A 109 -7.68 12.07 -2.22
N ASN A 110 -6.83 11.46 -1.39
CA ASN A 110 -7.21 11.05 -0.04
C ASN A 110 -7.62 12.28 0.81
N PRO A 111 -8.82 12.28 1.42
CA PRO A 111 -9.27 13.29 2.38
C PRO A 111 -8.26 13.63 3.48
N PHE A 112 -7.40 12.69 3.89
CA PHE A 112 -6.40 12.89 4.93
C PHE A 112 -5.28 13.85 4.56
N ARG A 113 -5.00 14.05 3.26
CA ARG A 113 -3.86 14.86 2.81
C ARG A 113 -3.88 16.27 3.40
N PHE A 114 -5.08 16.82 3.57
CA PHE A 114 -5.30 18.19 4.03
C PHE A 114 -5.64 18.29 5.52
N ARG A 115 -5.73 17.17 6.25
CA ARG A 115 -6.16 17.15 7.66
C ARG A 115 -5.32 18.07 8.53
N ARG A 116 -3.98 17.97 8.44
CA ARG A 116 -3.06 18.78 9.24
C ARG A 116 -3.28 20.27 8.98
N GLN A 117 -3.37 20.66 7.70
CA GLN A 117 -3.59 22.05 7.30
C GLN A 117 -4.94 22.59 7.80
N ILE A 118 -6.01 21.80 7.67
CA ILE A 118 -7.34 22.17 8.18
C ILE A 118 -7.28 22.41 9.69
N LEU A 119 -6.68 21.49 10.46
CA LEU A 119 -6.56 21.62 11.91
C LEU A 119 -5.71 22.84 12.30
N GLU A 120 -4.60 23.09 11.61
CA GLU A 120 -3.73 24.25 11.85
C GLU A 120 -4.45 25.58 11.59
N LEU A 121 -5.16 25.70 10.46
CA LEU A 121 -5.93 26.91 10.14
C LEU A 121 -7.02 27.17 11.18
N THR A 122 -7.82 26.15 11.52
CA THR A 122 -8.92 26.30 12.48
C THR A 122 -8.41 26.59 13.90
N GLN A 123 -7.30 25.98 14.33
CA GLN A 123 -6.67 26.33 15.61
C GLN A 123 -6.06 27.74 15.58
N GLY A 124 -5.56 28.17 14.42
CA GLY A 124 -5.09 29.54 14.20
C GLY A 124 -6.18 30.58 14.45
N PHE A 125 -7.41 30.33 14.02
CA PHE A 125 -8.55 31.22 14.28
C PHE A 125 -8.86 31.35 15.77
N LEU A 126 -8.81 30.26 16.53
CA LEU A 126 -9.08 30.26 17.96
C LEU A 126 -7.95 30.86 18.80
N SER A 127 -6.71 30.78 18.31
CA SER A 127 -5.53 31.23 19.06
C SER A 127 -5.13 32.68 18.80
N ASN A 128 -5.66 33.30 17.73
CA ASN A 128 -5.43 34.70 17.40
C ASN A 128 -6.68 35.55 17.69
N PRO A 129 -6.72 36.33 18.79
CA PRO A 129 -7.86 37.17 19.14
C PRO A 129 -8.25 38.16 18.05
N GLU A 130 -7.28 38.74 17.34
CA GLU A 130 -7.57 39.71 16.27
C GLU A 130 -8.29 39.02 15.09
N THR A 131 -7.87 37.81 14.73
CA THR A 131 -8.53 37.06 13.64
C THR A 131 -9.92 36.61 14.07
N MET A 132 -10.05 36.17 15.33
CA MET A 132 -11.32 35.78 15.94
C MET A 132 -12.33 36.92 15.89
N ASP A 133 -11.95 38.10 16.36
CA ASP A 133 -12.81 39.30 16.35
C ASP A 133 -13.22 39.68 14.93
N GLN A 134 -12.31 39.59 13.96
CA GLN A 134 -12.62 39.91 12.57
C GLN A 134 -13.63 38.93 11.93
N VAL A 135 -13.51 37.64 12.24
CA VAL A 135 -14.46 36.61 11.77
C VAL A 135 -15.80 36.74 12.49
N ALA A 136 -15.79 37.00 13.80
CA ALA A 136 -17.00 37.21 14.60
C ALA A 136 -17.76 38.48 14.16
N GLN A 137 -17.06 39.57 13.82
CA GLN A 137 -17.69 40.76 13.24
C GLN A 137 -18.41 40.42 11.93
N CYS A 138 -17.78 39.62 11.05
CA CYS A 138 -18.40 39.14 9.82
C CYS A 138 -19.68 38.33 10.09
N TYR A 139 -19.69 37.49 11.14
CA TYR A 139 -20.89 36.76 11.58
C TYR A 139 -21.97 37.69 12.11
N ALA A 140 -21.60 38.66 12.96
CA ALA A 140 -22.51 39.65 13.54
C ALA A 140 -23.21 40.46 12.46
N ASP A 141 -22.44 40.98 11.49
CA ASP A 141 -22.97 41.80 10.39
C ASP A 141 -23.91 41.01 9.47
N GLN A 142 -23.54 39.78 9.09
CA GLN A 142 -24.34 38.99 8.15
C GLN A 142 -25.58 38.34 8.78
N GLN A 143 -25.52 37.99 10.07
CA GLN A 143 -26.63 37.33 10.78
C GLN A 143 -27.47 38.30 11.60
N LEU A 144 -27.07 39.58 11.69
CA LEU A 144 -27.72 40.62 12.48
C LEU A 144 -27.85 40.22 13.96
N ILE A 145 -26.76 39.68 14.52
CA ILE A 145 -26.67 39.21 15.92
C ILE A 145 -25.65 40.04 16.70
N SER A 146 -25.67 39.91 18.03
CA SER A 146 -24.69 40.60 18.87
C SER A 146 -23.28 40.03 18.68
N MET A 147 -22.26 40.84 18.94
CA MET A 147 -20.85 40.41 18.84
C MET A 147 -20.55 39.22 19.76
N ALA A 148 -21.07 39.23 20.99
CA ALA A 148 -20.90 38.13 21.93
C ALA A 148 -21.53 36.81 21.43
N GLU A 149 -22.71 36.87 20.79
CA GLU A 149 -23.34 35.69 20.17
C GLU A 149 -22.53 35.20 18.96
N ALA A 150 -21.97 36.13 18.18
CA ALA A 150 -21.15 35.81 17.02
C ALA A 150 -19.85 35.09 17.41
N GLU A 151 -19.15 35.55 18.45
CA GLU A 151 -17.95 34.89 19.00
C GLU A 151 -18.24 33.45 19.43
N VAL A 152 -19.32 33.22 20.16
CA VAL A 152 -19.75 31.87 20.58
C VAL A 152 -20.03 30.97 19.38
N MET A 153 -20.65 31.51 18.33
CA MET A 153 -20.94 30.77 17.10
C MET A 153 -19.66 30.40 16.33
N VAL A 154 -18.70 31.32 16.23
CA VAL A 154 -17.40 31.08 15.60
C VAL A 154 -16.62 30.02 16.38
N GLU A 155 -16.58 30.11 17.71
CA GLU A 155 -15.96 29.09 18.56
C GLU A 155 -16.55 27.71 18.32
N LYS A 156 -17.89 27.62 18.28
CA LYS A 156 -18.60 26.37 18.04
C LYS A 156 -18.26 25.77 16.67
N ASP A 157 -18.32 26.58 15.61
CA ASP A 157 -18.01 26.15 14.24
C ASP A 157 -16.56 25.65 14.13
N CYS A 158 -15.60 26.35 14.76
CA CYS A 158 -14.21 25.90 14.83
C CYS A 158 -14.07 24.57 15.59
N ARG A 159 -14.74 24.40 16.73
CA ARG A 159 -14.71 23.15 17.51
C ARG A 159 -15.30 21.98 16.72
N ASP A 160 -16.39 22.19 15.98
CA ASP A 160 -17.04 21.17 15.15
C ASP A 160 -16.09 20.66 14.04
N ILE A 161 -15.35 21.56 13.39
CA ILE A 161 -14.34 21.22 12.39
C ILE A 161 -13.20 20.42 13.04
N ILE A 162 -12.65 20.92 14.16
CA ILE A 162 -11.55 20.26 14.88
C ILE A 162 -11.96 18.85 15.32
N GLN A 163 -13.13 18.70 15.93
CA GLN A 163 -13.63 17.41 16.40
C GLN A 163 -13.83 16.42 15.24
N THR A 164 -14.33 16.90 14.09
CA THR A 164 -14.51 16.08 12.90
C THR A 164 -13.18 15.56 12.36
N PHE A 165 -12.23 16.45 12.10
CA PHE A 165 -10.94 16.10 11.49
C PHE A 165 -9.94 15.45 12.46
N THR A 166 -10.20 15.51 13.76
CA THR A 166 -9.45 14.71 14.75
C THR A 166 -9.90 13.25 14.75
N ASN A 167 -11.21 12.99 14.69
CA ASN A 167 -11.79 11.65 14.83
C ASN A 167 -11.89 10.87 13.50
N ILE A 168 -11.72 11.54 12.37
CA ILE A 168 -11.85 10.96 11.03
C ILE A 168 -10.94 9.74 10.81
N GLU A 169 -9.72 9.75 11.35
CA GLU A 169 -8.73 8.68 11.19
C GLU A 169 -9.20 7.35 11.80
N GLN A 170 -9.60 7.40 13.07
CA GLN A 170 -10.13 6.25 13.77
C GLN A 170 -11.42 5.70 13.12
N ARG A 171 -12.26 6.58 12.55
CA ARG A 171 -13.48 6.16 11.86
C ARG A 171 -13.16 5.40 10.56
N LEU A 172 -12.21 5.91 9.78
CA LEU A 172 -11.80 5.27 8.53
C LEU A 172 -11.03 3.98 8.77
N GLU A 173 -10.19 3.91 9.80
CA GLU A 173 -9.52 2.67 10.20
C GLU A 173 -10.55 1.58 10.60
N ARG A 174 -11.60 1.96 11.34
CA ARG A 174 -12.70 1.03 11.66
C ARG A 174 -13.45 0.57 10.40
N ILE A 175 -13.71 1.46 9.44
CA ILE A 175 -14.31 1.09 8.15
C ILE A 175 -13.43 0.07 7.43
N ASP A 176 -12.11 0.31 7.37
CA ASP A 176 -11.13 -0.61 6.77
C ASP A 176 -11.13 -1.98 7.46
N GLU A 177 -11.15 -2.01 8.79
CA GLU A 177 -11.18 -3.24 9.57
C GLU A 177 -12.45 -4.05 9.30
N TYR A 178 -13.62 -3.41 9.32
CA TYR A 178 -14.88 -4.10 9.05
C TYR A 178 -14.97 -4.60 7.61
N ARG A 179 -14.52 -3.79 6.64
CA ARG A 179 -14.39 -4.22 5.24
C ARG A 179 -13.52 -5.47 5.13
N TYR A 180 -12.32 -5.45 5.72
CA TYR A 180 -11.40 -6.58 5.66
C TYR A 180 -12.04 -7.85 6.24
N ARG A 181 -12.75 -7.74 7.36
CA ARG A 181 -13.46 -8.88 7.97
C ARG A 181 -14.57 -9.43 7.06
N LEU A 182 -15.31 -8.58 6.37
CA LEU A 182 -16.33 -8.98 5.40
C LEU A 182 -15.72 -9.68 4.19
N GLU A 183 -14.70 -9.09 3.58
CA GLU A 183 -13.99 -9.66 2.44
C GLU A 183 -13.39 -11.02 2.79
N LYS A 184 -12.72 -11.10 3.94
CA LYS A 184 -12.15 -12.34 4.45
C LYS A 184 -13.24 -13.40 4.66
N ARG A 185 -14.37 -13.04 5.27
CA ARG A 185 -15.48 -13.98 5.49
C ARG A 185 -16.05 -14.50 4.17
N ALA A 186 -16.27 -13.62 3.20
CA ALA A 186 -16.78 -14.00 1.88
C ALA A 186 -15.77 -14.90 1.14
N ALA A 187 -14.49 -14.53 1.14
CA ALA A 187 -13.42 -15.30 0.50
C ALA A 187 -13.22 -16.68 1.14
N ASP A 188 -13.19 -16.77 2.47
CA ASP A 188 -13.07 -18.05 3.18
C ASP A 188 -14.30 -18.93 2.93
N THR A 189 -15.49 -18.35 2.83
CA THR A 189 -16.73 -19.08 2.50
C THR A 189 -16.72 -19.58 1.06
N ALA A 190 -16.28 -18.76 0.10
CA ALA A 190 -16.14 -19.17 -1.30
C ALA A 190 -15.11 -20.30 -1.45
N ARG A 191 -13.95 -20.20 -0.78
CA ARG A 191 -12.96 -21.29 -0.73
C ARG A 191 -13.56 -22.55 -0.12
N TYR A 192 -14.33 -22.43 0.96
CA TYR A 192 -15.01 -23.56 1.57
C TYR A 192 -16.03 -24.20 0.60
N MET A 193 -16.80 -23.42 -0.15
CA MET A 193 -17.72 -23.94 -1.17
C MET A 193 -16.96 -24.71 -2.26
N ASP A 194 -15.80 -24.22 -2.66
CA ASP A 194 -14.95 -24.82 -3.68
C ASP A 194 -14.21 -26.09 -3.19
N SER A 195 -13.92 -26.19 -1.89
CA SER A 195 -13.24 -27.33 -1.26
C SER A 195 -14.15 -28.35 -0.57
N SER A 196 -15.41 -28.00 -0.27
CA SER A 196 -16.39 -28.88 0.39
C SER A 196 -17.33 -29.54 -0.63
N ARG A 197 -18.20 -30.46 -0.19
CA ARG A 197 -19.26 -31.02 -1.04
C ARG A 197 -20.43 -30.01 -1.08
N PRO A 198 -20.89 -29.56 -2.27
CA PRO A 198 -20.80 -30.21 -3.58
C PRO A 198 -19.65 -29.77 -4.51
N GLY A 199 -18.82 -28.78 -4.16
CA GLY A 199 -17.71 -28.31 -5.01
C GLY A 199 -16.71 -29.40 -5.39
N MET A 200 -16.31 -30.25 -4.44
CA MET A 200 -15.47 -31.41 -4.71
C MET A 200 -16.16 -32.46 -5.60
N ALA A 201 -17.47 -32.65 -5.43
CA ALA A 201 -18.22 -33.58 -6.27
C ALA A 201 -18.27 -33.08 -7.73
N ASN A 202 -18.46 -31.78 -7.94
CA ASN A 202 -18.44 -31.17 -9.26
C ASN A 202 -17.03 -31.23 -9.89
N LYS A 203 -15.96 -30.97 -9.13
CA LYS A 203 -14.58 -31.13 -9.61
C LYS A 203 -14.28 -32.57 -10.03
N ILE A 204 -14.64 -33.54 -9.19
CA ILE A 204 -14.48 -34.97 -9.52
C ILE A 204 -15.29 -35.33 -10.77
N SER A 205 -16.55 -34.87 -10.86
CA SER A 205 -17.40 -35.11 -12.03
C SER A 205 -16.83 -34.49 -13.31
N GLY A 206 -16.29 -33.27 -13.23
CA GLY A 206 -15.60 -32.61 -14.34
C GLY A 206 -14.35 -33.37 -14.78
N ILE A 207 -13.51 -33.78 -13.82
CA ILE A 207 -12.33 -34.62 -14.10
C ILE A 207 -12.74 -35.93 -14.77
N ILE A 208 -13.76 -36.63 -14.26
CA ILE A 208 -14.27 -37.86 -14.86
C ILE A 208 -14.73 -37.60 -16.31
N SER A 209 -15.49 -36.53 -16.52
CA SER A 209 -16.02 -36.17 -17.85
C SER A 209 -14.90 -35.80 -18.83
N ASP A 210 -13.84 -35.13 -18.38
CA ASP A 210 -12.70 -34.77 -19.21
C ASP A 210 -11.81 -35.98 -19.52
N VAL A 211 -11.59 -36.85 -18.54
CA VAL A 211 -10.85 -38.11 -18.71
C VAL A 211 -11.59 -39.05 -19.68
N ALA A 212 -12.92 -39.08 -19.64
CA ALA A 212 -13.75 -39.89 -20.54
C ALA A 212 -13.64 -39.48 -22.02
N LYS A 213 -13.07 -38.31 -22.34
CA LYS A 213 -12.82 -37.86 -23.72
C LYS A 213 -11.59 -38.51 -24.36
N PHE A 214 -10.74 -39.18 -23.58
CA PHE A 214 -9.53 -39.83 -24.08
C PHE A 214 -9.79 -41.32 -24.31
N GLU A 215 -9.45 -41.85 -25.49
CA GLU A 215 -9.54 -43.30 -25.78
C GLU A 215 -8.56 -44.12 -24.94
N THR A 216 -7.42 -43.52 -24.57
CA THR A 216 -6.43 -44.12 -23.69
C THR A 216 -6.27 -43.26 -22.45
N LEU A 217 -6.50 -43.86 -21.28
CA LEU A 217 -6.40 -43.16 -20.00
C LEU A 217 -4.94 -42.76 -19.76
N PRO A 218 -4.65 -41.49 -19.44
CA PRO A 218 -3.29 -41.07 -19.13
C PRO A 218 -2.80 -41.77 -17.86
N VAL A 219 -1.65 -42.43 -17.95
CA VAL A 219 -1.01 -43.06 -16.79
C VAL A 219 -0.47 -41.97 -15.87
N LEU A 220 -1.02 -41.88 -14.66
CA LEU A 220 -0.54 -40.96 -13.62
C LEU A 220 0.89 -41.34 -13.25
N LYS A 221 1.87 -40.63 -13.81
CA LYS A 221 3.29 -40.94 -13.60
C LYS A 221 3.75 -40.74 -12.15
N ASN A 222 3.03 -39.93 -11.36
CA ASN A 222 3.32 -39.70 -9.94
C ASN A 222 2.02 -39.50 -9.16
N VAL A 223 1.67 -40.43 -8.28
CA VAL A 223 0.71 -40.17 -7.20
C VAL A 223 1.48 -39.39 -6.14
N VAL A 224 1.17 -38.10 -5.95
CA VAL A 224 1.73 -37.30 -4.83
C VAL A 224 1.04 -37.75 -3.54
N GLY A 225 1.37 -38.96 -3.06
CA GLY A 225 1.00 -39.53 -1.78
C GLY A 225 -0.49 -39.85 -1.58
N ALA A 226 -0.80 -41.12 -1.29
CA ALA A 226 -2.04 -41.46 -0.60
C ALA A 226 -1.91 -41.04 0.88
N ARG A 227 -2.68 -40.05 1.33
CA ARG A 227 -2.84 -39.82 2.77
C ARG A 227 -3.92 -40.75 3.29
N PHE A 228 -3.52 -41.77 4.04
CA PHE A 228 -4.45 -42.63 4.76
C PHE A 228 -5.15 -41.81 5.85
N VAL A 229 -6.48 -41.75 5.78
CA VAL A 229 -7.30 -41.11 6.81
C VAL A 229 -7.50 -42.14 7.92
N GLY A 230 -6.91 -41.89 9.09
CA GLY A 230 -7.07 -42.73 10.28
C GLY A 230 -7.65 -41.93 11.45
N MET A 231 -7.83 -42.56 12.62
CA MET A 231 -8.30 -41.86 13.82
C MET A 231 -7.40 -40.67 14.22
N ALA A 232 -6.11 -40.73 13.91
CA ALA A 232 -5.16 -39.63 14.11
C ALA A 232 -5.38 -38.45 13.14
N SER A 233 -6.11 -38.64 12.05
CA SER A 233 -6.47 -37.61 11.07
C SER A 233 -7.76 -36.87 11.45
N ALA A 234 -8.49 -37.34 12.47
CA ALA A 234 -9.67 -36.65 12.98
C ALA A 234 -9.29 -35.29 13.56
N ALA A 235 -10.13 -34.29 13.35
CA ALA A 235 -9.93 -32.96 13.92
C ALA A 235 -9.88 -33.07 15.46
N GLN A 236 -8.71 -32.82 16.02
CA GLN A 236 -8.53 -32.75 17.47
C GLN A 236 -9.14 -31.44 17.98
N PRO A 237 -9.83 -31.44 19.14
CA PRO A 237 -10.32 -30.22 19.74
C PRO A 237 -9.17 -29.24 19.96
N THR A 238 -9.40 -27.97 19.64
CA THR A 238 -8.41 -26.90 19.77
C THR A 238 -7.96 -26.78 21.23
N LYS A 239 -6.79 -27.35 21.56
CA LYS A 239 -6.17 -27.17 22.87
C LYS A 239 -5.73 -25.71 23.02
N ARG A 240 -6.14 -25.08 24.12
CA ARG A 240 -5.66 -23.76 24.51
C ARG A 240 -4.14 -23.87 24.69
N ARG A 241 -3.37 -23.10 23.91
CA ARG A 241 -1.91 -23.04 24.09
C ARG A 241 -1.63 -22.51 25.49
N GLU A 242 -1.02 -23.33 26.33
CA GLU A 242 -0.46 -22.84 27.58
C GLU A 242 0.65 -21.83 27.24
N PRO A 243 0.72 -20.70 27.95
CA PRO A 243 1.82 -19.77 27.77
C PRO A 243 3.13 -20.54 27.96
N PRO A 244 4.11 -20.39 27.05
CA PRO A 244 5.37 -21.09 27.17
C PRO A 244 6.01 -20.73 28.51
N PRO A 245 6.59 -21.70 29.24
CA PRO A 245 7.27 -21.41 30.49
C PRO A 245 8.36 -20.36 30.24
N PRO A 246 8.66 -19.51 31.24
CA PRO A 246 9.68 -18.47 31.09
C PRO A 246 10.98 -19.10 30.60
N ARG A 247 11.43 -18.65 29.41
CA ARG A 247 12.66 -19.13 28.80
C ARG A 247 13.84 -18.67 29.66
N VAL A 248 14.54 -19.62 30.27
CA VAL A 248 15.90 -19.38 30.76
C VAL A 248 16.77 -19.20 29.51
N MET A 249 17.28 -17.99 29.29
CA MET A 249 18.23 -17.71 28.20
C MET A 249 19.55 -18.39 28.54
N THR A 250 19.75 -19.62 28.05
CA THR A 250 21.08 -20.21 27.99
C THR A 250 21.82 -19.60 26.79
N PRO A 251 22.98 -18.94 26.99
CA PRO A 251 23.81 -18.53 25.88
C PRO A 251 24.22 -19.79 25.11
N ALA A 252 23.78 -19.89 23.86
CA ALA A 252 24.18 -20.98 22.99
C ALA A 252 25.62 -20.72 22.53
N GLU A 253 26.57 -21.51 23.03
CA GLU A 253 27.92 -21.51 22.50
C GLU A 253 27.89 -22.15 21.10
N VAL A 254 28.19 -21.35 20.08
CA VAL A 254 28.26 -21.83 18.70
C VAL A 254 29.51 -22.67 18.54
N SER A 255 29.39 -23.89 18.02
CA SER A 255 30.55 -24.76 17.82
C SER A 255 31.57 -24.13 16.86
N ALA A 256 32.86 -24.40 17.11
CA ALA A 256 33.94 -23.87 16.27
C ALA A 256 33.78 -24.27 14.79
N ASP A 257 33.24 -25.46 14.52
CA ASP A 257 33.01 -25.92 13.15
C ASP A 257 31.83 -25.22 12.46
N ALA A 258 30.77 -24.89 13.20
CA ALA A 258 29.68 -24.09 12.66
C ALA A 258 30.15 -22.67 12.30
N ILE A 259 31.07 -22.10 13.08
CA ILE A 259 31.70 -20.81 12.76
C ILE A 259 32.52 -20.91 11.47
N LYS A 260 33.32 -21.97 11.30
CA LYS A 260 34.11 -22.20 10.08
C LYS A 260 33.23 -22.33 8.84
N ILE A 261 32.16 -23.13 8.91
CA ILE A 261 31.22 -23.31 7.78
C ILE A 261 30.55 -21.98 7.43
N ARG A 262 30.12 -21.22 8.44
CA ARG A 262 29.53 -19.89 8.23
C ARG A 262 30.52 -18.91 7.61
N ASP A 263 31.78 -18.93 8.05
CA ASP A 263 32.84 -18.07 7.50
C ASP A 263 33.13 -18.42 6.04
N GLN A 264 33.18 -19.71 5.70
CA GLN A 264 33.31 -20.18 4.31
C GLN A 264 32.14 -19.74 3.43
N GLN A 265 30.89 -19.90 3.91
CA GLN A 265 29.70 -19.44 3.19
C GLN A 265 29.71 -17.92 3.02
N ARG A 266 30.09 -17.17 4.07
CA ARG A 266 30.20 -15.71 4.00
C ARG A 266 31.21 -15.29 2.92
N ARG A 267 32.42 -15.86 2.95
CA ARG A 267 33.46 -15.57 1.94
C ARG A 267 33.01 -15.93 0.52
N PHE A 268 32.32 -17.06 0.35
CA PHE A 268 31.78 -17.47 -0.95
C PHE A 268 30.74 -16.47 -1.47
N HIS A 269 29.83 -16.00 -0.62
CA HIS A 269 28.84 -15.00 -1.01
C HIS A 269 29.48 -13.63 -1.28
N GLU A 270 30.42 -13.19 -0.43
CA GLU A 270 31.15 -11.92 -0.59
C GLU A 270 31.96 -11.89 -1.88
N ALA A 271 32.65 -12.98 -2.25
CA ALA A 271 33.43 -13.08 -3.48
C ALA A 271 32.57 -13.03 -4.76
N ARG A 272 31.29 -13.43 -4.67
CA ARG A 272 30.34 -13.40 -5.79
C ARG A 272 29.50 -12.12 -5.85
N GLN A 273 29.57 -11.28 -4.82
CA GLN A 273 28.80 -10.04 -4.77
C GLN A 273 29.49 -8.95 -5.57
N VAL A 274 28.80 -8.45 -6.58
CA VAL A 274 29.27 -7.34 -7.42
C VAL A 274 28.92 -6.03 -6.73
N THR A 275 29.93 -5.21 -6.48
CA THR A 275 29.72 -3.84 -5.98
C THR A 275 30.62 -2.89 -6.75
N VAL A 276 30.18 -1.63 -6.89
CA VAL A 276 30.92 -0.58 -7.59
C VAL A 276 32.35 -0.39 -7.05
N PRO A 277 32.60 -0.38 -5.73
CA PRO A 277 33.95 -0.29 -5.19
C PRO A 277 34.87 -1.46 -5.58
N LYS A 278 34.34 -2.70 -5.65
CA LYS A 278 35.10 -3.88 -6.09
C LYS A 278 35.48 -3.77 -7.56
N MET A 279 34.53 -3.38 -8.41
CA MET A 279 34.79 -3.16 -9.84
C MET A 279 35.82 -2.04 -10.07
N GLN A 280 35.73 -0.95 -9.31
CA GLN A 280 36.71 0.14 -9.38
C GLN A 280 38.09 -0.32 -8.97
N THR A 281 38.20 -1.03 -7.84
CA THR A 281 39.48 -1.57 -7.35
C THR A 281 40.09 -2.55 -8.36
N TYR A 282 39.27 -3.41 -8.96
CA TYR A 282 39.71 -4.33 -10.02
C TYR A 282 40.22 -3.57 -11.25
N LEU A 283 39.47 -2.58 -11.76
CA LEU A 283 39.90 -1.77 -12.90
C LEU A 283 41.16 -0.97 -12.60
N GLU A 284 41.29 -0.38 -11.41
CA GLU A 284 42.48 0.36 -11.00
C GLU A 284 43.71 -0.56 -10.92
N LYS A 285 43.57 -1.75 -10.34
CA LYS A 285 44.63 -2.78 -10.29
C LYS A 285 45.04 -3.21 -11.70
N GLN A 286 44.07 -3.48 -12.58
CA GLN A 286 44.33 -3.98 -13.93
C GLN A 286 44.92 -2.92 -14.86
N MET A 287 44.46 -1.68 -14.76
CA MET A 287 44.91 -0.57 -15.61
C MET A 287 46.24 0.02 -15.11
N ALA A 288 46.54 -0.02 -13.80
CA ALA A 288 47.74 0.59 -13.21
C ALA A 288 47.99 2.02 -13.73
N THR A 289 49.09 2.24 -14.47
CA THR A 289 49.43 3.51 -15.13
C THR A 289 49.03 3.58 -16.61
N ALA A 290 48.48 2.51 -17.19
CA ALA A 290 48.05 2.50 -18.59
C ALA A 290 46.79 3.36 -18.79
N ASN A 291 46.77 4.11 -19.90
CA ASN A 291 45.62 4.91 -20.30
C ASN A 291 44.56 4.08 -21.03
N SER A 292 44.94 2.94 -21.59
CA SER A 292 44.02 2.02 -22.25
C SER A 292 44.53 0.59 -22.17
N LYS A 293 43.63 -0.38 -21.98
CA LYS A 293 43.96 -1.80 -21.89
C LYS A 293 42.97 -2.64 -22.69
N HIS A 294 43.48 -3.58 -23.48
CA HIS A 294 42.66 -4.48 -24.29
C HIS A 294 42.11 -5.64 -23.44
N ILE A 295 40.93 -6.19 -23.78
CA ILE A 295 40.28 -7.28 -23.03
C ILE A 295 41.22 -8.48 -22.77
N LEU A 296 42.04 -8.86 -23.76
CA LEU A 296 42.97 -9.99 -23.67
C LEU A 296 44.12 -9.76 -22.67
N GLU A 297 44.39 -8.51 -22.30
CA GLU A 297 45.47 -8.15 -21.39
C GLU A 297 45.03 -8.18 -19.91
N PHE A 298 43.73 -8.35 -19.64
CA PHE A 298 43.21 -8.45 -18.27
C PHE A 298 43.58 -9.81 -17.66
N THR A 299 43.98 -9.79 -16.39
CA THR A 299 44.29 -11.02 -15.63
C THR A 299 43.19 -11.34 -14.63
N ILE A 300 42.86 -12.63 -14.46
CA ILE A 300 41.84 -13.09 -13.53
C ILE A 300 42.52 -14.02 -12.52
N GLU A 301 42.70 -13.56 -11.30
CA GLU A 301 43.44 -14.28 -10.24
C GLU A 301 42.52 -14.85 -9.15
N SER A 302 41.26 -14.40 -9.11
CA SER A 302 40.29 -14.78 -8.08
C SER A 302 38.86 -14.84 -8.63
N VAL A 303 37.96 -15.47 -7.87
CA VAL A 303 36.51 -15.48 -8.17
C VAL A 303 35.94 -14.05 -8.21
N GLU A 304 36.45 -13.17 -7.35
CA GLU A 304 36.04 -11.76 -7.33
C GLU A 304 36.49 -11.01 -8.59
N ASP A 305 37.71 -11.25 -9.06
CA ASP A 305 38.23 -10.69 -10.31
C ASP A 305 37.40 -11.16 -11.50
N PHE A 306 37.06 -12.45 -11.55
CA PHE A 306 36.22 -13.02 -12.59
C PHE A 306 34.85 -12.34 -12.61
N VAL A 307 34.21 -12.22 -11.45
CA VAL A 307 32.90 -11.59 -11.32
C VAL A 307 32.95 -10.12 -11.71
N CYS A 308 33.99 -9.39 -11.30
CA CYS A 308 34.18 -7.98 -11.71
C CYS A 308 34.41 -7.86 -13.22
N PHE A 309 35.28 -8.69 -13.79
CA PHE A 309 35.57 -8.75 -15.23
C PHE A 309 34.30 -9.03 -16.05
N ASP A 310 33.52 -10.03 -15.64
CA ASP A 310 32.27 -10.42 -16.30
C ASP A 310 31.27 -9.26 -16.36
N HIS A 311 31.19 -8.48 -15.26
CA HIS A 311 30.26 -7.35 -15.12
C HIS A 311 30.69 -6.09 -15.87
N LEU A 312 31.96 -5.96 -16.30
CA LEU A 312 32.38 -4.84 -17.15
C LEU A 312 31.58 -4.79 -18.46
N ARG A 313 31.18 -5.95 -18.98
CA ARG A 313 30.35 -6.09 -20.19
C ARG A 313 28.96 -5.47 -20.04
N TYR A 314 28.50 -5.33 -18.80
CA TYR A 314 27.16 -4.88 -18.45
C TYR A 314 27.18 -3.59 -17.64
N ILE A 315 28.28 -2.83 -17.64
CA ILE A 315 28.45 -1.68 -16.76
C ILE A 315 27.32 -0.65 -16.91
N GLY A 316 26.89 -0.37 -18.15
CA GLY A 316 25.79 0.56 -18.43
C GLY A 316 24.41 0.09 -17.94
N SER A 317 24.26 -1.21 -17.61
CA SER A 317 23.01 -1.76 -17.07
C SER A 317 22.92 -1.70 -15.54
N LEU A 318 24.04 -1.37 -14.86
CA LEU A 318 24.09 -1.25 -13.39
C LEU A 318 23.41 0.02 -12.86
N GLY A 319 22.92 0.90 -13.75
CA GLY A 319 22.08 2.05 -13.40
C GLY A 319 22.84 3.18 -12.71
N VAL A 320 22.18 3.87 -11.76
CA VAL A 320 22.70 5.12 -11.14
C VAL A 320 24.04 4.93 -10.43
N SER A 321 24.33 3.72 -9.92
CA SER A 321 25.57 3.42 -9.21
C SER A 321 26.77 3.25 -10.15
N ALA A 322 26.55 2.90 -11.42
CA ALA A 322 27.61 2.76 -12.43
C ALA A 322 28.20 4.10 -12.89
N LYS A 323 27.48 5.22 -12.71
CA LYS A 323 27.95 6.56 -13.11
C LYS A 323 29.34 6.90 -12.57
N LYS A 324 29.63 6.52 -11.32
CA LYS A 324 30.95 6.75 -10.70
C LYS A 324 32.08 6.02 -11.42
N LEU A 325 31.82 4.83 -11.96
CA LEU A 325 32.77 4.07 -12.77
C LEU A 325 32.90 4.67 -14.16
N GLU A 326 31.77 5.04 -14.78
CA GLU A 326 31.74 5.69 -16.10
C GLU A 326 32.42 7.06 -16.11
N ASP A 327 32.47 7.77 -14.98
CA ASP A 327 33.22 9.02 -14.84
C ASP A 327 34.75 8.80 -14.93
N LEU A 328 35.24 7.62 -14.53
CA LEU A 328 36.67 7.29 -14.44
C LEU A 328 37.17 6.46 -15.63
N PHE A 329 36.33 5.56 -16.14
CA PHE A 329 36.67 4.61 -17.17
C PHE A 329 35.57 4.54 -18.24
N GLU A 330 36.00 4.42 -19.49
CA GLU A 330 35.12 4.22 -20.64
C GLU A 330 35.42 2.87 -21.28
N ILE A 331 34.37 2.15 -21.69
CA ILE A 331 34.49 0.83 -22.31
C ILE A 331 34.01 0.91 -23.74
N HIS A 332 34.91 0.68 -24.69
CA HIS A 332 34.60 0.66 -26.11
C HIS A 332 34.48 -0.78 -26.59
N PHE A 333 33.28 -1.16 -27.04
CA PHE A 333 33.02 -2.49 -27.59
C PHE A 333 33.18 -2.48 -29.11
N THR A 334 33.79 -3.51 -29.67
CA THR A 334 33.80 -3.79 -31.12
C THR A 334 32.72 -4.82 -31.45
N ASN A 335 32.45 -5.13 -32.72
CA ASN A 335 31.43 -6.12 -33.09
C ASN A 335 31.98 -7.56 -33.15
N GLU A 336 33.25 -7.75 -32.80
CA GLU A 336 33.90 -9.05 -32.84
C GLU A 336 33.73 -9.77 -31.50
N TYR A 337 33.67 -11.10 -31.55
CA TYR A 337 33.65 -11.96 -30.36
C TYR A 337 34.96 -12.72 -30.31
N LEU A 338 35.52 -12.80 -29.11
CA LEU A 338 36.75 -13.52 -28.86
C LEU A 338 36.61 -14.37 -27.59
N ASP A 339 37.35 -15.46 -27.57
CA ASP A 339 37.51 -16.29 -26.38
C ASP A 339 38.62 -15.68 -25.52
N VAL A 340 38.26 -15.25 -24.32
CA VAL A 340 39.19 -14.69 -23.35
C VAL A 340 39.71 -15.81 -22.47
N HIS A 341 41.01 -16.10 -22.58
CA HIS A 341 41.74 -17.07 -21.75
C HIS A 341 41.11 -18.48 -21.72
N GLU A 342 40.48 -18.92 -22.82
CA GLU A 342 39.79 -20.22 -22.96
C GLU A 342 38.68 -20.44 -21.92
N PHE A 343 38.14 -19.34 -21.36
CA PHE A 343 37.24 -19.37 -20.22
C PHE A 343 35.91 -18.66 -20.48
N VAL A 344 35.90 -17.63 -21.33
CA VAL A 344 34.70 -16.83 -21.64
C VAL A 344 34.74 -16.32 -23.08
N GLU A 345 33.78 -16.75 -23.89
CA GLU A 345 33.48 -16.12 -25.17
C GLU A 345 32.66 -14.84 -24.95
N CYS A 346 33.18 -13.69 -25.36
CA CYS A 346 32.46 -12.43 -25.24
C CYS A 346 32.86 -11.39 -26.29
N ARG A 347 32.03 -10.35 -26.39
CA ARG A 347 32.24 -9.21 -27.28
C ARG A 347 33.54 -8.50 -26.90
N GLU A 348 34.43 -8.32 -27.86
CA GLU A 348 35.70 -7.65 -27.65
C GLU A 348 35.48 -6.21 -27.16
N PHE A 349 36.27 -5.81 -26.16
CA PHE A 349 36.24 -4.46 -25.63
C PHE A 349 37.62 -3.93 -25.25
N LYS A 350 37.74 -2.61 -25.25
CA LYS A 350 38.89 -1.87 -24.76
C LYS A 350 38.45 -0.93 -23.65
N VAL A 351 39.13 -1.00 -22.51
CA VAL A 351 38.91 -0.05 -21.41
C VAL A 351 39.88 1.11 -21.56
N VAL A 352 39.36 2.34 -21.48
CA VAL A 352 40.12 3.58 -21.57
C VAL A 352 39.91 4.39 -20.30
N ARG A 353 40.97 4.87 -19.68
CA ARG A 353 40.88 5.79 -18.54
C ARG A 353 40.49 7.17 -19.05
N ARG A 354 39.41 7.74 -18.53
CA ARG A 354 39.06 9.13 -18.82
C ARG A 354 40.11 10.04 -18.17
N SER A 355 40.78 10.85 -18.98
CA SER A 355 41.64 11.90 -18.43
C SER A 355 40.75 12.83 -17.60
N LYS A 356 41.13 13.13 -16.34
CA LYS A 356 40.49 14.20 -15.57
C LYS A 356 40.59 15.49 -16.40
N ALA A 357 39.52 15.83 -17.11
CA ALA A 357 39.34 17.17 -17.61
C ALA A 357 39.14 18.05 -16.37
N ASN A 358 40.03 19.03 -16.17
CA ASN A 358 39.80 20.11 -15.22
C ASN A 358 38.43 20.73 -15.50
N ALA A 359 37.50 20.57 -14.57
CA ALA A 359 36.37 21.47 -14.32
C ALA A 359 35.90 21.27 -12.88
#